data_AF-E9HKS3-F1
#
_entry.id   AF-E9HKS3-F1
#
_cell.length_a   1.000
_cell.length_b   1.000
_cell.length_c   1.000
_cell.angle_alpha   90.00
_cell.angle_beta   90.00
_cell.angle_gamma   90.00
#
_symmetry.space_group_name_H-M   'P 1'
#
loop_
_entity.id
_entity.type
_entity.pdbx_description
1 polymer ?
#
loop_
_entity_poly.entity_id
_entity_poly.type
_entity_poly.pdbx_seq_one_letter_code
_entity_poly.pdbx_strand_id
1 'polypeptide(L)'
;MSGRINTSLVTLKKLKEKYNNIHLISFNLDNYMAGSPLKYWYHCNGWRDGPFHVSHLSDGLRFLTLHKYGVYFFDLDVISVRPVTDLRNFVATESDDYLGSGVLHADFKNPGN
;
A
#
# COMPACT_ATOMS: atom_id res chain seq x y z
N MET A 1 -6.53 -2.44 18.33
CA MET A 1 -5.33 -2.87 19.08
C MET A 1 -4.11 -2.50 18.25
N SER A 2 -3.35 -1.47 18.63
CA SER A 2 -2.14 -1.09 17.89
C SER A 2 -0.97 -1.98 18.31
N GLY A 3 -0.89 -3.18 17.73
CA GLY A 3 0.33 -3.98 17.81
C GLY A 3 1.43 -3.27 17.03
N ARG A 4 2.39 -2.63 17.71
CA ARG A 4 3.57 -2.07 17.03
C ARG A 4 4.29 -3.22 16.32
N ILE A 5 4.46 -3.10 15.00
CA ILE A 5 5.29 -4.01 14.23
C ILE A 5 6.69 -4.00 14.85
N ASN A 6 7.17 -5.17 15.26
CA ASN A 6 8.53 -5.31 15.77
C ASN A 6 9.52 -5.14 14.60
N THR A 7 10.04 -3.93 14.44
CA THR A 7 11.01 -3.56 13.40
C THR A 7 12.45 -3.96 13.75
N SER A 8 12.67 -4.83 14.74
CA SER A 8 14.00 -5.33 15.07
C SER A 8 14.67 -5.92 13.83
N LEU A 9 15.92 -5.52 13.59
CA LEU A 9 16.78 -6.06 12.54
C LEU A 9 16.81 -7.59 12.58
N VAL A 10 16.73 -8.18 13.77
CA VAL A 10 16.69 -9.64 13.96
C VAL A 10 15.43 -10.25 13.35
N THR A 11 14.26 -9.63 13.56
CA THR A 11 12.98 -10.10 13.01
C THR A 11 12.96 -9.99 11.49
N LEU A 12 13.40 -8.87 10.95
CA LEU A 12 13.45 -8.65 9.49
C LEU A 12 14.43 -9.60 8.80
N LYS A 13 15.59 -9.88 9.44
CA LYS A 13 16.57 -10.84 8.95
C LYS A 13 15.99 -12.25 8.90
N LYS A 14 15.35 -12.70 9.98
CA LYS A 14 14.68 -14.01 10.03
C LYS A 14 13.61 -14.16 8.95
N LEU A 15 12.84 -13.10 8.69
CA LEU A 15 11.81 -13.11 7.65
C LEU A 15 12.41 -13.31 6.25
N LYS A 16 13.47 -12.57 5.92
CA LYS A 16 14.18 -12.69 4.63
C LYS A 16 14.87 -14.05 4.47
N GLU A 17 15.45 -14.58 5.54
CA GLU A 17 16.12 -15.90 5.52
C GLU A 17 15.11 -17.04 5.33
N LYS A 18 13.91 -16.90 5.89
CA LYS A 18 12.87 -17.94 5.84
C LYS A 18 12.08 -17.93 4.52
N TYR A 19 11.81 -16.76 3.95
CA TYR A 19 10.96 -16.62 2.76
C TYR A 19 11.70 -15.85 1.66
N ASN A 20 12.15 -16.57 0.63
CA ASN A 20 12.88 -16.00 -0.50
C ASN A 20 12.02 -15.13 -1.42
N ASN A 21 10.69 -15.29 -1.37
CA ASN A 21 9.70 -14.56 -2.15
C ASN A 21 9.15 -13.31 -1.43
N ILE A 22 9.72 -12.94 -0.28
CA ILE A 22 9.36 -11.71 0.42
C ILE A 22 10.51 -10.70 0.31
N HIS A 23 10.22 -9.56 -0.32
CA HIS A 23 11.18 -8.47 -0.51
C HIS A 23 10.79 -7.27 0.37
N LEU A 24 11.70 -6.88 1.27
CA LEU A 24 11.56 -5.65 2.05
C LEU A 24 12.35 -4.54 1.37
N ILE A 25 11.64 -3.53 0.87
CA ILE A 25 12.20 -2.42 0.10
C ILE A 25 12.07 -1.14 0.92
N SER A 26 13.18 -0.39 1.02
CA SER A 26 13.18 0.99 1.52
C SER A 26 13.43 1.92 0.35
N PHE A 27 12.71 3.03 0.30
CA PHE A 27 12.78 3.99 -0.79
C PHE A 27 12.64 5.42 -0.28
N ASN A 28 13.17 6.37 -1.05
CA ASN A 28 13.06 7.79 -0.76
C ASN A 28 11.66 8.28 -1.17
N LEU A 29 10.91 8.82 -0.22
CA LEU A 29 9.53 9.27 -0.44
C LEU A 29 9.46 10.50 -1.35
N ASP A 30 10.42 11.43 -1.30
CA ASP A 30 10.43 12.61 -2.19
C ASP A 30 10.51 12.19 -3.66
N ASN A 31 11.42 11.26 -3.96
CA ASN A 31 11.55 10.66 -5.30
C ASN A 31 10.29 9.88 -5.68
N TYR A 32 9.67 9.20 -4.72
CA TYR A 32 8.46 8.44 -4.96
C TYR A 32 7.26 9.35 -5.27
N MET A 33 7.16 10.50 -4.60
CA MET A 33 6.10 11.48 -4.83
C MET A 33 6.36 12.36 -6.05
N ALA A 34 7.61 12.46 -6.51
CA ALA A 34 7.99 13.28 -7.66
C ALA A 34 7.17 12.95 -8.91
N GLY A 35 6.71 14.01 -9.59
CA GLY A 35 5.88 13.91 -10.79
C GLY A 35 4.47 13.40 -10.56
N SER A 36 4.06 13.13 -9.32
CA SER A 36 2.71 12.69 -8.99
C SER A 36 1.81 13.84 -8.56
N PRO A 37 0.47 13.71 -8.72
CA PRO A 37 -0.50 14.65 -8.14
C PRO A 37 -0.37 14.79 -6.62
N LEU A 38 0.16 13.77 -5.92
CA LEU A 38 0.35 13.79 -4.47
C LEU A 38 1.58 14.58 -4.02
N LYS A 39 2.45 15.02 -4.93
CA LYS A 39 3.66 15.79 -4.58
C LYS A 39 3.34 17.00 -3.71
N TYR A 40 2.38 17.83 -4.13
CA TYR A 40 2.03 19.04 -3.39
C TYR A 40 1.46 18.71 -2.01
N TRP A 41 0.54 17.74 -1.94
CA TRP A 41 -0.03 17.30 -0.67
C TRP A 41 1.05 16.78 0.31
N TYR A 42 2.00 15.98 -0.19
CA TYR A 42 3.09 15.43 0.61
C TYR A 42 4.02 16.51 1.19
N HIS A 43 4.28 17.61 0.45
CA HIS A 43 5.20 18.65 0.90
C HIS A 43 4.53 19.81 1.66
N CYS A 44 3.27 20.13 1.37
CA CYS A 44 2.70 21.44 1.74
C CYS A 44 1.48 21.39 2.67
N ASN A 45 0.86 20.22 2.91
CA ASN A 45 -0.46 20.17 3.56
C ASN A 45 -0.46 19.70 5.03
N GLY A 46 0.67 19.77 5.75
CA GLY A 46 0.71 19.44 7.19
C GLY A 46 0.24 18.02 7.55
N TRP A 47 0.29 17.08 6.59
CA TRP A 47 -0.29 15.73 6.76
C TRP A 47 0.31 14.95 7.94
N ARG A 48 1.49 15.38 8.43
CA ARG A 48 2.22 14.80 9.56
C ARG A 48 1.64 15.18 10.91
N ASP A 49 0.83 16.23 10.98
CA ASP A 49 0.41 16.83 12.25
C ASP A 49 -0.83 16.14 12.85
N GLY A 50 -1.56 15.37 12.04
CA GLY A 50 -2.75 14.65 12.47
C GLY A 50 -2.45 13.30 13.14
N PRO A 51 -3.32 12.80 14.03
CA PRO A 51 -3.12 11.52 14.75
C PRO A 51 -3.12 10.28 13.83
N PHE A 52 -3.60 10.42 12.59
CA PHE A 52 -3.68 9.36 11.59
C PHE A 52 -2.64 9.51 10.46
N HIS A 53 -1.59 10.30 10.67
CA HIS A 53 -0.61 10.63 9.62
C HIS A 53 0.00 9.41 8.92
N VAL A 54 0.23 8.31 9.65
CA VAL A 54 0.76 7.05 9.07
C VAL A 54 -0.26 6.43 8.13
N SER A 55 -1.52 6.33 8.56
CA SER A 55 -2.60 5.79 7.74
C SER A 55 -2.84 6.65 6.50
N HIS A 56 -2.90 7.97 6.66
CA HIS A 56 -3.05 8.88 5.52
C HIS A 56 -1.89 8.78 4.51
N LEU A 57 -0.65 8.64 5.00
CA LEU A 57 0.49 8.39 4.12
C LEU A 57 0.34 7.05 3.39
N SER A 58 -0.10 6.00 4.10
CA SER A 58 -0.36 4.68 3.51
C SER A 58 -1.43 4.76 2.42
N ASP A 59 -2.53 5.48 2.64
CA ASP A 59 -3.58 5.68 1.64
C ASP A 59 -3.04 6.39 0.39
N GLY A 60 -2.27 7.46 0.56
CA GLY A 60 -1.63 8.16 -0.56
C GLY A 60 -0.67 7.25 -1.33
N LEU A 61 0.19 6.51 -0.62
CA LEU A 61 1.13 5.58 -1.24
C LEU A 61 0.44 4.43 -1.97
N ARG A 62 -0.66 3.90 -1.43
CA ARG A 62 -1.46 2.85 -2.06
C ARG A 62 -1.92 3.26 -3.45
N PHE A 63 -2.64 4.38 -3.55
CA PHE A 63 -3.17 4.85 -4.82
C PHE A 63 -2.06 5.28 -5.78
N LEU A 64 -0.98 5.89 -5.27
CA LEU A 64 0.15 6.26 -6.11
C LEU A 64 0.86 5.03 -6.69
N THR A 65 1.02 3.97 -5.91
CA THR A 65 1.65 2.73 -6.36
C THR A 65 0.81 2.05 -7.44
N LEU A 66 -0.51 1.97 -7.24
CA LEU A 66 -1.45 1.50 -8.25
C LEU A 66 -1.31 2.30 -9.56
N HIS A 67 -1.34 3.63 -9.48
CA HIS A 67 -1.21 4.50 -10.64
C HIS A 67 0.15 4.34 -11.36
N LYS A 68 1.25 4.21 -10.63
CA LYS A 68 2.60 4.11 -11.21
C LYS A 68 2.90 2.76 -11.85
N TYR A 69 2.32 1.68 -11.35
CA TYR A 69 2.79 0.33 -11.69
C TYR A 69 1.70 -0.67 -12.07
N GLY A 70 0.44 -0.40 -11.74
CA GLY A 70 -0.66 -1.34 -11.98
C GLY A 70 -0.49 -2.66 -11.24
N VAL A 71 -0.61 -2.63 -9.91
CA VAL A 71 -0.25 -3.74 -9.02
C VAL A 71 -1.46 -4.30 -8.29
N TYR A 72 -1.28 -5.48 -7.67
CA TYR A 72 -2.14 -5.94 -6.58
C TYR A 72 -1.65 -5.27 -5.28
N PHE A 73 -2.53 -4.52 -4.61
CA PHE A 73 -2.26 -3.90 -3.32
C PHE A 73 -3.14 -4.50 -2.23
N PHE A 74 -2.51 -4.92 -1.14
CA PHE A 74 -3.14 -5.59 -0.01
C PHE A 74 -2.60 -4.95 1.28
N ASP A 75 -3.49 -4.60 2.21
CA ASP A 75 -3.08 -4.21 3.55
C ASP A 75 -2.35 -5.37 4.25
N LEU A 76 -1.42 -5.04 5.14
CA LEU A 76 -0.51 -6.03 5.74
C LEU A 76 -1.21 -6.98 6.73
N ASP A 77 -2.42 -6.66 7.14
CA ASP A 77 -3.29 -7.48 7.99
C ASP A 77 -4.32 -8.30 7.20
N VAL A 78 -4.27 -8.26 5.87
CA VAL A 78 -5.10 -9.10 5.00
C VAL A 78 -4.49 -10.49 4.85
N ILE A 79 -5.29 -11.51 5.13
CA ILE A 79 -4.93 -12.90 4.89
C ILE A 79 -5.60 -13.37 3.59
N SER A 80 -4.79 -13.69 2.59
CA SER A 80 -5.29 -14.31 1.36
C SER A 80 -5.38 -15.83 1.52
N VAL A 81 -6.60 -16.37 1.40
CA VAL A 81 -6.87 -17.82 1.49
C VAL A 81 -6.74 -18.54 0.14
N ARG A 82 -6.79 -17.80 -0.97
CA ARG A 82 -6.68 -18.30 -2.34
C ARG A 82 -6.02 -17.26 -3.24
N PRO A 83 -5.30 -17.67 -4.29
CA PRO A 83 -4.77 -16.74 -5.28
C PRO A 83 -5.88 -15.88 -5.90
N VAL A 84 -5.60 -14.59 -6.07
CA VAL A 84 -6.50 -13.62 -6.72
C VAL A 84 -5.98 -13.17 -8.09
N THR A 85 -4.95 -13.85 -8.61
CA THR A 85 -4.19 -13.45 -9.80
C THR A 85 -5.01 -13.46 -11.10
N ASP A 86 -6.16 -14.14 -11.09
CA ASP A 86 -7.10 -14.19 -12.22
C ASP A 86 -8.11 -13.03 -12.19
N LEU A 87 -8.19 -12.29 -11.08
CA LEU A 87 -9.05 -11.12 -10.94
C LEU A 87 -8.29 -9.86 -11.36
N ARG A 88 -8.89 -9.06 -12.25
CA ARG A 88 -8.32 -7.80 -12.75
C ARG A 88 -9.26 -6.64 -12.46
N ASN A 89 -8.69 -5.44 -12.37
CA ASN A 89 -9.41 -4.16 -12.20
C ASN A 89 -10.54 -4.23 -11.16
N PHE A 90 -10.18 -4.57 -9.92
CA PHE A 90 -11.16 -4.81 -8.86
C PHE A 90 -10.85 -4.01 -7.58
N VAL A 91 -11.90 -3.84 -6.79
CA VAL A 91 -11.89 -3.29 -5.44
C VAL A 91 -12.67 -4.23 -4.53
N ALA A 92 -12.13 -4.55 -3.35
CA ALA A 92 -12.86 -5.34 -2.37
C ALA A 92 -13.82 -4.46 -1.55
N THR A 93 -14.99 -4.99 -1.23
CA THR A 93 -15.95 -4.36 -0.31
C THR A 93 -15.46 -4.46 1.13
N GLU A 94 -15.61 -3.38 1.90
CA GLU A 94 -15.43 -3.37 3.36
C GLU A 94 -16.69 -3.88 4.05
N SER A 95 -17.86 -3.56 3.51
CA SER A 95 -19.16 -4.09 3.92
C SER A 95 -20.15 -4.06 2.74
N ASP A 96 -21.39 -4.45 2.97
CA ASP A 96 -22.45 -4.48 1.95
C ASP A 96 -22.66 -3.11 1.27
N ASP A 97 -22.38 -2.01 1.98
CA ASP A 97 -22.64 -0.65 1.51
C ASP A 97 -21.36 0.15 1.20
N TYR A 98 -20.17 -0.36 1.55
CA TYR A 98 -18.92 0.39 1.45
C TYR A 98 -17.83 -0.38 0.70
N LEU A 99 -17.20 0.30 -0.26
CA LEU A 99 -15.96 -0.17 -0.88
C LEU A 99 -14.79 0.10 0.05
N GLY A 100 -13.95 -0.91 0.26
CA GLY A 100 -12.72 -0.78 1.02
C GLY A 100 -11.56 -0.37 0.12
N SER A 101 -10.54 0.26 0.71
CA SER A 101 -9.27 0.50 0.02
C SER A 101 -8.18 -0.50 0.38
N GLY A 102 -8.44 -1.47 1.26
CA GLY A 102 -7.41 -2.39 1.76
C GLY A 102 -7.02 -3.52 0.80
N VAL A 103 -7.85 -3.82 -0.21
CA VAL A 103 -7.53 -4.83 -1.25
C VAL A 103 -7.99 -4.33 -2.61
N LEU A 104 -7.01 -4.06 -3.47
CA LEU A 104 -7.23 -3.40 -4.77
C LEU A 104 -6.32 -4.01 -5.84
N HIS A 105 -6.77 -3.94 -7.08
CA HIS A 105 -5.91 -4.16 -8.25
C HIS A 105 -6.39 -3.31 -9.42
N ALA A 106 -5.46 -2.68 -10.13
CA ALA A 106 -5.71 -1.99 -11.39
C ALA A 106 -4.57 -2.24 -12.38
N ASP A 107 -4.88 -2.34 -13.66
CA ASP A 107 -3.88 -2.48 -14.73
C ASP A 107 -3.15 -1.16 -14.97
N PHE A 108 -1.86 -1.24 -15.33
CA PHE A 108 -1.07 -0.06 -15.62
C PHE A 108 -1.67 0.71 -16.81
N LYS A 109 -1.91 2.02 -16.62
CA LYS A 109 -2.56 2.92 -17.60
C LYS A 109 -3.97 2.51 -18.02
N ASN A 110 -4.61 1.57 -17.32
CA ASN A 110 -5.97 1.18 -17.62
C ASN A 110 -6.80 1.02 -16.33
N PRO A 111 -7.05 2.12 -15.58
CA PRO A 111 -7.82 2.05 -14.34
C PRO A 111 -9.31 1.75 -14.54
N GLY A 112 -9.78 1.62 -15.79
CA GLY A 112 -11.15 1.25 -16.15
C GLY A 112 -11.45 1.64 -17.60
N ASN A 113 -12.00 0.70 -18.36
CA ASN A 113 -12.71 0.99 -19.62
C ASN A 113 -14.10 1.53 -19.29
#